data_AF-A0A4P7W6K8-F1
#
_entry.id   AF-A0A4P7W6K8-F1
#
_cell.length_a   1.000
_cell.length_b   1.000
_cell.length_c   1.000
_cell.angle_alpha   90.00
_cell.angle_beta   90.00
_cell.angle_gamma   90.00
#
_symmetry.space_group_name_H-M   'P 1'
#
loop_
_entity.id
_entity.type
_entity.pdbx_description
1 polymer ?
#
loop_
_entity_poly.entity_id
_entity_poly.type
_entity_poly.pdbx_seq_one_letter_code
_entity_poly.pdbx_strand_id
1 'polypeptide(L)'
;MTFDKITEDGNLYAVRYDGDSDNILETLFDQWSDVIWLRTFFQEHSSDLKQYFAIENINEAIQDTLDDNEVLQRTILMLDVDDLNRVFRPLDNLSTGMNVLNKEKTRPRSSSRHVSWLRLYAIKLDDGKFLITGGAIKLTHKMEEREHTAAELRKLERVRNFLMAESVYDSISFDDYIELDSI
;
A
#
# COMPACT_ATOMS: atom_id res chain seq x y z
N MET A 1 7.42 3.57 -15.68
CA MET A 1 6.87 2.59 -14.72
C MET A 1 5.91 1.69 -15.47
N THR A 2 5.75 0.44 -15.06
CA THR A 2 4.77 -0.51 -15.60
C THR A 2 3.81 -0.98 -14.50
N PHE A 3 2.76 -1.71 -14.87
CA PHE A 3 1.74 -2.17 -13.93
C PHE A 3 1.55 -3.69 -14.03
N ASP A 4 1.84 -4.38 -12.94
CA ASP A 4 1.77 -5.83 -12.89
C ASP A 4 0.41 -6.27 -12.35
N LYS A 5 -0.21 -7.23 -13.02
CA LYS A 5 -1.47 -7.85 -12.58
C LYS A 5 -1.20 -8.75 -11.37
N ILE A 6 -1.88 -8.49 -10.25
CA ILE A 6 -1.72 -9.25 -9.00
C ILE A 6 -2.78 -10.34 -8.86
N THR A 7 -4.05 -10.02 -9.11
CA THR A 7 -5.14 -11.01 -9.04
C THR A 7 -5.52 -11.48 -10.44
N GLU A 8 -5.91 -12.76 -10.58
CA GLU A 8 -6.20 -13.37 -11.89
C GLU A 8 -7.28 -12.60 -12.67
N ASP A 9 -8.29 -12.12 -11.94
CA ASP A 9 -9.44 -11.36 -12.42
C ASP A 9 -9.12 -9.93 -12.86
N GLY A 10 -7.89 -9.45 -12.66
CA GLY A 10 -7.46 -8.12 -13.09
C GLY A 10 -8.09 -6.99 -12.27
N ASN A 11 -8.45 -7.25 -11.02
CA ASN A 11 -9.01 -6.24 -10.13
C ASN A 11 -7.96 -5.58 -9.22
N LEU A 12 -6.80 -6.22 -9.04
CA LEU A 12 -5.69 -5.65 -8.30
C LEU A 12 -4.42 -5.64 -9.16
N TYR A 13 -3.80 -4.48 -9.23
CA TYR A 13 -2.50 -4.28 -9.87
C TYR A 13 -1.50 -3.69 -8.87
N ALA A 14 -0.21 -3.79 -9.18
CA ALA A 14 0.85 -3.11 -8.46
C ALA A 14 1.82 -2.41 -9.43
N VAL A 15 2.31 -1.24 -9.03
CA VAL A 15 3.31 -0.51 -9.82
C VAL A 15 4.65 -1.22 -9.73
N ARG A 16 5.31 -1.40 -10.88
CA ARG A 16 6.75 -1.68 -10.98
C ARG A 16 7.45 -0.40 -11.41
N TYR A 17 8.28 0.17 -10.53
CA TYR A 17 8.96 1.43 -10.82
C TYR A 17 10.16 1.21 -11.74
N ASP A 18 10.56 2.29 -12.44
CA ASP A 18 11.65 2.23 -13.41
C ASP A 18 12.96 1.82 -12.73
N GLY A 19 13.53 0.69 -13.18
CA GLY A 19 14.77 0.13 -12.64
C GLY A 19 14.58 -0.96 -11.57
N ASP A 20 13.36 -1.17 -11.08
CA ASP A 20 13.06 -2.22 -10.10
C ASP A 20 12.82 -3.57 -10.81
N SER A 21 13.30 -4.67 -10.20
CA SER A 21 13.10 -6.02 -10.70
C SER A 21 11.68 -6.53 -10.49
N ASP A 22 11.07 -6.14 -9.37
CA ASP A 22 9.79 -6.67 -8.89
C ASP A 22 8.81 -5.52 -8.71
N ASN A 23 7.51 -5.85 -8.66
CA ASN A 23 6.52 -4.83 -8.34
C ASN A 23 6.61 -4.43 -6.85
N ILE A 24 6.00 -3.28 -6.56
CA ILE A 24 6.05 -2.69 -5.23
C ILE A 24 5.39 -3.57 -4.17
N LEU A 25 4.39 -4.39 -4.52
CA LEU A 25 3.72 -5.25 -3.54
C LEU A 25 4.63 -6.39 -3.09
N GLU A 26 5.27 -7.08 -4.04
CA GLU A 26 6.27 -8.13 -3.76
C GLU A 26 7.44 -7.57 -2.95
N THR A 27 7.99 -6.43 -3.39
CA THR A 27 9.10 -5.75 -2.68
C THR A 27 8.76 -5.46 -1.22
N LEU A 28 7.53 -5.01 -0.94
CA LEU A 28 7.07 -4.72 0.42
C LEU A 28 6.90 -5.98 1.25
N PHE A 29 6.32 -7.04 0.67
CA PHE A 29 6.12 -8.31 1.38
C PHE A 29 7.44 -8.99 1.73
N ASP A 30 8.44 -8.93 0.85
CA ASP A 30 9.78 -9.42 1.11
C ASP A 30 10.48 -8.61 2.21
N GLN A 31 10.43 -7.28 2.11
CA GLN A 31 11.01 -6.38 3.12
C GLN A 31 10.36 -6.57 4.50
N TRP A 32 9.04 -6.71 4.57
CA TRP A 32 8.30 -6.96 5.82
C TRP A 32 8.45 -8.39 6.34
N SER A 33 9.13 -9.28 5.60
CA SER A 33 9.53 -10.61 6.06
C SER A 33 10.99 -10.66 6.52
N ASP A 34 11.79 -9.61 6.24
CA ASP A 34 13.19 -9.53 6.61
C ASP A 34 13.38 -9.04 8.05
N VAL A 35 13.69 -9.97 8.95
CA VAL A 35 13.95 -9.71 10.38
C VAL A 35 15.12 -8.73 10.60
N ILE A 36 16.16 -8.75 9.77
CA ILE A 36 17.32 -7.86 9.90
C ILE A 36 16.92 -6.44 9.54
N TRP A 37 16.19 -6.29 8.44
CA TRP A 37 15.65 -5.00 8.02
C TRP A 37 14.69 -4.43 9.08
N LEU A 38 13.73 -5.23 9.55
CA LEU A 38 12.76 -4.83 10.58
C LEU A 38 13.45 -4.40 11.88
N ARG A 39 14.47 -5.14 12.32
CA ARG A 39 15.24 -4.78 13.52
C ARG A 39 15.87 -3.40 13.35
N THR A 40 16.48 -3.12 12.20
CA THR A 40 17.11 -1.83 11.90
C THR A 40 16.05 -0.72 11.92
N PHE A 41 14.95 -0.92 11.21
CA PHE A 41 13.84 0.02 11.15
C PHE A 41 13.27 0.37 12.53
N PHE A 42 12.98 -0.63 13.37
CA PHE A 42 12.42 -0.39 14.70
C PHE A 42 13.42 0.19 15.70
N GLN A 43 14.72 -0.05 15.52
CA GLN A 43 15.76 0.64 16.30
C GLN A 43 15.78 2.13 15.97
N GLU A 44 15.80 2.46 14.69
CA GLU A 44 15.81 3.84 14.18
C GLU A 44 14.54 4.62 14.57
N HIS A 45 13.39 3.94 14.58
CA HIS A 45 12.08 4.54 14.88
C HIS A 45 11.50 4.17 16.25
N SER A 46 12.36 3.74 17.19
CA SER A 46 11.95 3.30 18.53
C SER A 46 11.17 4.36 19.32
N SER A 47 11.49 5.65 19.16
CA SER A 47 10.75 6.73 19.80
C SER A 47 9.30 6.81 19.34
N ASP A 48 9.05 6.60 18.04
CA ASP A 48 7.71 6.67 17.46
C ASP A 48 6.88 5.47 17.89
N LEU A 49 7.50 4.28 17.85
CA LEU A 49 6.89 3.04 18.32
C LEU A 49 6.42 3.17 19.77
N LYS A 50 7.28 3.69 20.65
CA LYS A 50 6.94 3.93 22.06
C LYS A 50 5.87 5.00 22.23
N GLN A 51 6.00 6.14 21.55
CA GLN A 51 5.09 7.27 21.76
C GLN A 51 3.69 7.00 21.21
N TYR A 52 3.59 6.33 20.06
CA TYR A 52 2.32 6.18 19.35
C TYR A 52 1.64 4.83 19.64
N PHE A 53 2.41 3.76 19.84
CA PHE A 53 1.88 2.41 20.10
C PHE A 53 2.14 1.90 21.52
N ALA A 54 2.91 2.62 22.35
CA ALA A 54 3.28 2.20 23.71
C ALA A 54 4.04 0.86 23.75
N ILE A 55 4.74 0.50 22.66
CA ILE A 55 5.58 -0.70 22.58
C ILE A 55 7.05 -0.29 22.71
N GLU A 56 7.77 -0.93 23.63
CA GLU A 56 9.21 -0.69 23.85
C GLU A 56 10.08 -1.87 23.40
N ASN A 57 9.49 -3.06 23.27
CA ASN A 57 10.21 -4.26 22.91
C ASN A 57 10.28 -4.41 21.38
N ILE A 58 11.47 -4.21 20.83
CA ILE A 58 11.71 -4.34 19.38
C ILE A 58 11.43 -5.76 18.88
N ASN A 59 11.74 -6.81 19.66
CA ASN A 59 11.48 -8.18 19.22
C ASN A 59 9.97 -8.46 19.13
N GLU A 60 9.18 -7.85 20.01
CA GLU A 60 7.71 -7.91 19.94
C GLU A 60 7.21 -7.21 18.68
N ALA A 61 7.69 -6.00 18.39
CA ALA A 61 7.32 -5.28 17.17
C ALA A 61 7.71 -6.01 15.87
N ILE A 62 8.86 -6.71 15.86
CA ILE A 62 9.25 -7.56 14.74
C ILE A 62 8.24 -8.70 14.57
N GLN A 63 7.93 -9.44 15.63
CA GLN A 63 6.99 -10.57 15.55
C GLN A 63 5.59 -10.11 15.12
N ASP A 64 5.10 -9.04 15.72
CA ASP A 64 3.81 -8.42 15.37
C ASP A 64 3.77 -8.01 13.89
N THR A 65 4.89 -7.50 13.36
CA THR A 65 4.98 -7.14 11.93
C THR A 65 4.95 -8.37 11.01
N LEU A 66 5.62 -9.46 11.39
CA LEU A 66 5.59 -10.71 10.62
C LEU A 66 4.18 -11.30 10.59
N ASP A 67 3.51 -11.33 11.74
CA ASP A 67 2.13 -11.82 11.88
C ASP A 67 1.16 -10.95 11.06
N ASP A 68 1.30 -9.62 11.15
CA ASP A 68 0.52 -8.66 10.35
C ASP A 68 0.75 -8.83 8.84
N ASN A 69 2.00 -9.05 8.42
CA ASN A 69 2.37 -9.23 7.02
C ASN A 69 1.73 -10.50 6.46
N GLU A 70 1.77 -11.61 7.20
CA GLU A 70 1.11 -12.86 6.82
C GLU A 70 -0.41 -12.67 6.66
N VAL A 71 -1.04 -11.99 7.62
CA VAL A 71 -2.48 -11.68 7.53
C VAL A 71 -2.77 -10.79 6.33
N LEU A 72 -1.93 -9.79 6.06
CA LEU A 72 -2.10 -8.89 4.93
C LEU A 72 -2.02 -9.62 3.60
N GLN A 73 -0.99 -10.45 3.41
CA GLN A 73 -0.78 -11.24 2.20
C GLN A 73 -1.98 -12.14 1.94
N ARG A 74 -2.38 -12.93 2.95
CA ARG A 74 -3.55 -13.80 2.84
C ARG A 74 -4.82 -13.03 2.55
N THR A 75 -4.98 -11.86 3.17
CA THR A 75 -6.14 -11.01 2.91
C THR A 75 -6.10 -10.58 1.46
N ILE A 76 -5.10 -9.80 1.03
CA ILE A 76 -5.02 -9.16 -0.29
C ILE A 76 -5.05 -10.16 -1.44
N LEU A 77 -4.34 -11.30 -1.34
CA LEU A 77 -4.25 -12.28 -2.42
C LEU A 77 -5.49 -13.18 -2.55
N MET A 78 -6.41 -13.17 -1.57
CA MET A 78 -7.63 -13.98 -1.58
C MET A 78 -8.91 -13.15 -1.68
N LEU A 79 -8.83 -11.82 -1.84
CA LEU A 79 -10.03 -10.98 -1.96
C LEU A 79 -10.67 -11.14 -3.34
N ASP A 80 -12.00 -11.16 -3.33
CA ASP A 80 -12.80 -10.85 -4.50
C ASP A 80 -13.08 -9.34 -4.60
N VAL A 81 -13.83 -8.93 -5.63
CA VAL A 81 -14.23 -7.55 -5.92
C VAL A 81 -14.95 -6.88 -4.74
N ASP A 82 -15.89 -7.59 -4.12
CA ASP A 82 -16.70 -7.06 -3.02
C ASP A 82 -15.84 -6.86 -1.77
N ASP A 83 -14.86 -7.72 -1.55
CA ASP A 83 -13.92 -7.61 -0.45
C ASP A 83 -12.89 -6.48 -0.64
N LEU A 84 -12.42 -6.23 -1.87
CA LEU A 84 -11.50 -5.12 -2.18
C LEU A 84 -12.09 -3.76 -1.79
N ASN A 85 -13.35 -3.50 -2.17
CA ASN A 85 -14.07 -2.28 -1.80
C ASN A 85 -14.24 -2.10 -0.29
N ARG A 86 -14.24 -3.19 0.48
CA ARG A 86 -14.41 -3.16 1.93
C ARG A 86 -13.11 -2.93 2.67
N VAL A 87 -11.97 -3.34 2.11
CA VAL A 87 -10.66 -3.22 2.76
C VAL A 87 -9.95 -1.91 2.43
N PHE A 88 -10.14 -1.36 1.23
CA PHE A 88 -9.61 -0.05 0.86
C PHE A 88 -10.51 1.07 1.37
N ARG A 89 -9.89 2.12 1.91
CA ARG A 89 -10.56 3.28 2.49
C ARG A 89 -9.86 4.56 2.06
N PRO A 90 -10.59 5.67 1.86
CA PRO A 90 -9.99 6.91 1.40
C PRO A 90 -8.80 7.31 2.27
N LEU A 91 -7.72 7.72 1.60
CA LEU A 91 -6.51 8.17 2.29
C LEU A 91 -6.82 9.41 3.15
N ASP A 92 -7.54 10.37 2.55
CA ASP A 92 -8.04 11.59 3.17
C ASP A 92 -9.57 11.55 3.27
N ASN A 93 -10.08 11.64 4.50
CA ASN A 93 -11.51 11.64 4.79
C ASN A 93 -12.22 12.94 4.37
N LEU A 94 -11.47 13.99 4.01
CA LEU A 94 -12.01 15.29 3.61
C LEU A 94 -12.18 15.45 2.10
N SER A 95 -11.75 14.48 1.29
CA SER A 95 -12.04 14.48 -0.15
C SER A 95 -13.55 14.34 -0.37
N THR A 96 -14.20 15.49 -0.55
CA THR A 96 -15.65 15.66 -0.69
C THR A 96 -16.09 15.75 -2.16
N GLY A 97 -15.17 15.53 -3.10
CA GLY A 97 -15.43 15.57 -4.53
C GLY A 97 -15.43 14.18 -5.19
N MET A 98 -16.12 14.05 -6.32
CA MET A 98 -15.91 12.99 -7.31
C MET A 98 -14.52 13.19 -7.94
N ASN A 99 -13.47 12.91 -7.16
CA ASN A 99 -12.10 13.02 -7.63
C ASN A 99 -11.77 11.77 -8.44
N VAL A 100 -11.36 12.00 -9.69
CA VAL A 100 -10.78 10.98 -10.58
C VAL A 100 -9.49 10.44 -9.95
N LEU A 101 -9.32 9.12 -9.99
CA LEU A 101 -8.17 8.40 -9.42
C LEU A 101 -7.95 8.71 -7.94
N ASN A 102 -8.90 8.31 -7.10
CA ASN A 102 -8.85 8.55 -5.66
C ASN A 102 -7.70 7.81 -5.00
N LYS A 103 -7.08 8.44 -3.99
CA LYS A 103 -6.03 7.81 -3.19
C LYS A 103 -6.66 7.05 -2.04
N GLU A 104 -6.31 5.79 -1.93
CA GLU A 104 -6.86 4.86 -0.96
C GLU A 104 -5.73 4.27 -0.12
N LYS A 105 -6.10 3.74 1.04
CA LYS A 105 -5.22 2.98 1.91
C LYS A 105 -5.92 1.72 2.41
N THR A 106 -5.14 0.71 2.71
CA THR A 106 -5.60 -0.44 3.48
C THR A 106 -4.57 -0.83 4.53
N ARG A 107 -5.02 -1.61 5.51
CA ARG A 107 -4.20 -2.17 6.58
C ARG A 107 -4.78 -3.54 6.99
N PRO A 108 -3.96 -4.42 7.57
CA PRO A 108 -4.46 -5.65 8.19
C PRO A 108 -5.57 -5.33 9.20
N ARG A 109 -6.52 -6.26 9.35
CA ARG A 109 -7.45 -6.20 10.48
C ARG A 109 -6.63 -6.28 11.76
N SER A 110 -6.91 -5.39 12.72
CA SER A 110 -6.22 -5.40 14.00
C SER A 110 -6.35 -6.78 14.67
N SER A 111 -5.23 -7.30 15.17
CA SER A 111 -5.24 -8.46 16.05
C SER A 111 -5.75 -8.06 17.44
N SER A 112 -5.97 -9.05 18.31
CA SER A 112 -6.28 -8.78 19.72
C SER A 112 -5.12 -8.17 20.51
N ARG A 113 -3.89 -8.23 19.97
CA ARG A 113 -2.67 -7.75 20.64
C ARG A 113 -2.39 -6.29 20.36
N HIS A 114 -2.49 -5.86 19.11
CA HIS A 114 -2.18 -4.49 18.72
C HIS A 114 -2.96 -4.05 17.48
N VAL A 115 -2.96 -2.73 17.28
CA VAL A 115 -3.43 -2.14 16.04
C VAL A 115 -2.28 -2.19 15.04
N SER A 116 -2.50 -2.80 13.87
CA SER A 116 -1.46 -2.89 12.84
C SER A 116 -0.93 -1.52 12.45
N TRP A 117 0.39 -1.42 12.23
CA TRP A 117 1.09 -0.27 11.64
C TRP A 117 1.42 -0.43 10.15
N LEU A 118 1.14 -1.58 9.53
CA LEU A 118 1.34 -1.77 8.09
C LEU A 118 0.25 -1.06 7.30
N ARG A 119 0.63 -0.35 6.25
CA ARG A 119 -0.30 0.26 5.31
C ARG A 119 0.15 -0.05 3.90
N LEU A 120 -0.82 -0.38 3.05
CA LEU A 120 -0.67 -0.32 1.60
C LEU A 120 -1.43 0.90 1.09
N TYR A 121 -0.89 1.51 0.05
CA TYR A 121 -1.40 2.72 -0.58
C TYR A 121 -1.72 2.45 -2.04
N ALA A 122 -2.90 2.86 -2.48
CA ALA A 122 -3.37 2.56 -3.82
C ALA A 122 -4.08 3.76 -4.48
N ILE A 123 -4.17 3.71 -5.79
CA ILE A 123 -5.10 4.52 -6.59
C ILE A 123 -6.32 3.66 -6.89
N LYS A 124 -7.52 4.19 -6.61
CA LYS A 124 -8.78 3.59 -7.02
C LYS A 124 -9.05 3.93 -8.48
N LEU A 125 -9.13 2.90 -9.32
CA LEU A 125 -9.49 3.03 -10.73
C LEU A 125 -11.02 3.01 -10.87
N ASP A 126 -11.69 2.11 -10.16
CA ASP A 126 -13.15 2.01 -10.09
C ASP A 126 -13.57 1.21 -8.85
N ASP A 127 -14.87 1.02 -8.63
CA ASP A 127 -15.38 0.10 -7.62
C ASP A 127 -14.83 -1.32 -7.86
N GLY A 128 -14.05 -1.79 -6.88
CA GLY A 128 -13.44 -3.11 -6.90
C GLY A 128 -12.12 -3.20 -7.64
N LYS A 129 -11.62 -2.10 -8.23
CA LYS A 129 -10.38 -2.09 -9.01
C LYS A 129 -9.36 -1.08 -8.51
N PHE A 130 -8.17 -1.58 -8.13
CA PHE A 130 -7.15 -0.80 -7.45
C PHE A 130 -5.74 -1.03 -8.01
N LEU A 131 -4.93 0.03 -8.00
CA LEU A 131 -3.52 0.00 -8.34
C LEU A 131 -2.67 0.35 -7.11
N ILE A 132 -1.95 -0.63 -6.57
CA ILE A 132 -1.04 -0.44 -5.43
C ILE A 132 0.19 0.33 -5.87
N THR A 133 0.48 1.42 -5.18
CA THR A 133 1.60 2.32 -5.47
C THR A 133 2.75 2.19 -4.47
N GLY A 134 2.48 1.59 -3.31
CA GLY A 134 3.39 1.70 -2.18
C GLY A 134 2.83 1.20 -0.86
N GLY A 135 3.62 1.35 0.19
CA GLY A 135 3.31 0.90 1.53
C GLY A 135 4.35 1.33 2.55
N ALA A 136 3.97 1.30 3.83
CA ALA A 136 4.85 1.71 4.91
C ALA A 136 4.49 1.04 6.24
N ILE A 137 5.51 0.92 7.11
CA ILE A 137 5.32 0.82 8.56
C ILE A 137 5.11 2.24 9.10
N LYS A 138 3.87 2.60 9.42
CA LYS A 138 3.50 3.96 9.86
C LYS A 138 3.34 4.02 11.37
N LEU A 139 4.35 4.60 12.02
CA LEU A 139 4.45 4.74 13.48
C LEU A 139 3.98 6.10 14.02
N THR A 140 3.37 6.93 13.17
CA THR A 140 2.95 8.30 13.50
C THR A 140 1.49 8.53 13.14
N HIS A 141 0.92 9.68 13.55
CA HIS A 141 -0.45 10.04 13.20
C HIS A 141 -0.58 10.52 11.75
N LYS A 142 0.27 11.44 11.29
CA LYS A 142 0.30 11.93 9.90
C LYS A 142 1.46 11.35 9.10
N MET A 143 1.30 11.23 7.78
CA MET A 143 2.32 10.66 6.89
C MET A 143 3.49 11.62 6.68
N GLU A 144 3.27 12.91 6.83
CA GLU A 144 4.25 13.97 6.66
C GLU A 144 5.26 14.06 7.82
N GLU A 145 4.98 13.37 8.94
CA GLU A 145 5.83 13.40 10.14
C GLU A 145 7.15 12.62 9.95
N ARG A 146 7.21 11.69 9.00
CA ARG A 146 8.40 10.88 8.71
C ARG A 146 8.64 10.75 7.21
N GLU A 147 9.91 10.75 6.82
CA GLU A 147 10.33 10.75 5.42
C GLU A 147 9.83 9.51 4.67
N HIS A 148 9.89 8.32 5.28
CA HIS A 148 9.45 7.09 4.63
C HIS A 148 7.95 7.10 4.32
N THR A 149 7.10 7.68 5.18
CA THR A 149 5.67 7.82 4.89
C THR A 149 5.36 9.02 3.99
N ALA A 150 6.14 10.10 4.05
CA ALA A 150 6.00 11.26 3.17
C ALA A 150 6.43 10.92 1.72
N ALA A 151 7.39 10.00 1.55
CA ALA A 151 7.75 9.43 0.26
C ALA A 151 6.58 8.69 -0.40
N GLU A 152 5.78 7.96 0.37
CA GLU A 152 4.60 7.27 -0.15
C GLU A 152 3.50 8.24 -0.63
N LEU A 153 3.33 9.41 0.02
CA LEU A 153 2.46 10.47 -0.51
C LEU A 153 2.92 10.97 -1.87
N ARG A 154 4.24 11.15 -2.04
CA ARG A 154 4.82 11.57 -3.33
C ARG A 154 4.68 10.49 -4.39
N LYS A 155 4.82 9.21 -4.04
CA LYS A 155 4.59 8.08 -4.96
C LYS A 155 3.14 8.05 -5.44
N LEU A 156 2.17 8.15 -4.53
CA LEU A 156 0.75 8.24 -4.89
C LEU A 156 0.48 9.36 -5.90
N GLU A 157 1.00 10.56 -5.65
CA GLU A 157 0.83 11.68 -6.58
C GLU A 157 1.56 11.46 -7.91
N ARG A 158 2.77 10.91 -7.88
CA ARG A 158 3.53 10.60 -9.10
C ARG A 158 2.77 9.62 -9.99
N VAL A 159 2.26 8.53 -9.43
CA VAL A 159 1.49 7.51 -10.16
C VAL A 159 0.18 8.11 -10.69
N ARG A 160 -0.55 8.86 -9.85
CA ARG A 160 -1.78 9.53 -10.28
C ARG A 160 -1.56 10.49 -11.44
N ASN A 161 -0.51 11.31 -11.38
CA ASN A 161 -0.16 12.25 -12.44
C ASN A 161 0.29 11.54 -13.72
N PHE A 162 1.00 10.42 -13.60
CA PHE A 162 1.36 9.58 -14.73
C PHE A 162 0.13 9.05 -15.44
N LEU A 163 -0.82 8.44 -14.70
CA LEU A 163 -2.06 7.92 -15.28
C LEU A 163 -2.86 9.01 -16.01
N MET A 164 -3.00 10.19 -15.40
CA MET A 164 -3.70 11.31 -16.06
C MET A 164 -2.98 11.80 -17.33
N ALA A 165 -1.64 11.78 -17.37
CA ALA A 165 -0.88 12.16 -18.56
C ALA A 165 -1.08 11.16 -19.70
N GLU A 166 -1.23 9.87 -19.38
CA GLU A 166 -1.56 8.80 -20.32
C GLU A 166 -3.07 8.70 -20.62
N SER A 167 -3.87 9.70 -20.22
CA SER A 167 -5.33 9.73 -20.40
C SER A 167 -6.09 8.56 -19.75
N VAL A 168 -5.52 8.01 -18.68
CA VAL A 168 -6.17 7.01 -17.82
C VAL A 168 -6.90 7.70 -16.68
N TYR A 169 -8.21 7.49 -16.57
CA TYR A 169 -9.08 8.15 -15.60
C TYR A 169 -9.95 7.16 -14.80
N ASP A 170 -10.11 5.93 -15.27
CA ASP A 170 -10.99 4.91 -14.70
C ASP A 170 -10.51 3.49 -15.06
N SER A 171 -11.29 2.48 -14.67
CA SER A 171 -11.03 1.07 -14.98
C SER A 171 -10.93 0.78 -16.48
N ILE A 172 -11.79 1.40 -17.30
CA ILE A 172 -11.90 1.16 -18.74
C ILE A 172 -10.67 1.72 -19.45
N SER A 173 -10.37 3.01 -19.24
CA SER A 173 -9.19 3.64 -19.82
C SER A 173 -7.87 3.02 -19.34
N PHE A 174 -7.85 2.45 -18.12
CA PHE A 174 -6.71 1.67 -17.64
C PHE A 174 -6.55 0.35 -18.39
N ASP A 175 -7.62 -0.40 -18.64
CA ASP A 175 -7.55 -1.65 -19.41
C ASP A 175 -7.08 -1.41 -20.84
N ASP A 176 -7.61 -0.37 -21.50
CA ASP A 176 -7.17 0.04 -22.83
C ASP A 176 -5.65 0.33 -22.86
N TYR A 177 -5.14 1.02 -21.83
CA TYR A 177 -3.71 1.30 -21.69
C TYR A 177 -2.88 0.02 -21.53
N ILE A 178 -3.30 -0.92 -20.68
CA ILE A 178 -2.60 -2.19 -20.46
C ILE A 178 -2.57 -3.04 -21.73
N GLU A 179 -3.66 -3.10 -22.48
CA GLU A 179 -3.74 -3.86 -23.74
C GLU A 179 -2.79 -3.30 -24.80
N LEU A 180 -2.69 -1.98 -24.90
CA LEU A 180 -1.80 -1.31 -25.86
C LEU A 180 -0.31 -1.46 -25.52
N ASP A 181 0.05 -1.42 -24.24
CA ASP A 181 1.44 -1.58 -23.77
C ASP A 181 1.94 -3.04 -23.89
N SER A 182 1.01 -4.00 -24.02
CA SER A 182 1.33 -5.43 -24.15
C SER A 182 1.69 -5.87 -25.59
N ILE A 183 1.71 -4.96 -26.57
CA ILE A 183 2.00 -5.20 -28.00
C ILE A 183 3.41 -4.74 -28.36
#